data_AF-A0A3D8HZE0-F1
#
_entry.id   AF-A0A3D8HZE0-F1
#
_cell.length_a   1.000
_cell.length_b   1.000
_cell.length_c   1.000
_cell.angle_alpha   90.00
_cell.angle_beta   90.00
_cell.angle_gamma   90.00
#
_symmetry.space_group_name_H-M   'P 1'
#
loop_
_entity.id
_entity.type
_entity.pdbx_description
1 polymer ?
#
loop_
_entity_poly.entity_id
_entity_poly.type
_entity_poly.pdbx_seq_one_letter_code
_entity_poly.pdbx_strand_id
1 'polypeptide(L)'
;MKHFLSLKDLSKDEILRIVNISVKIKENRLNGNKIQPYFKDKTLAMIFEKSSTRTRISFEIGAYELGGMALFLSNKEIQLGRGESIKDTARVISSMADMIMIRTFEHSKIEEFSLFSSKPVINGLSNEYHPTQLIADYITMLECGIGVSDKESLNLKKPIVCYIGDGNNMAHSWLMLSAKLGFELRIATPKGFEVNRDILNLALDFAKSSGAIINITNNPLDAAKNANVITTDTWVSMGQEEGKEEKVKQFSGFCVDSGIMSLGDNAIFLHCLPAYRGYEVVDEVIESSSSKVFIEAENRLHAHKGIITFLEEENWKK
;
A
#
# COMPACT_ATOMS: atom_id res chain seq x y z
N MET A 1 1.83 0.06 22.57
CA MET A 1 1.29 -0.90 21.60
C MET A 1 1.79 -0.52 20.22
N LYS A 2 2.08 -1.48 19.33
CA LYS A 2 2.48 -1.20 17.95
C LYS A 2 1.22 -1.20 17.06
N HIS A 3 1.11 -0.19 16.21
CA HIS A 3 0.08 -0.06 15.17
C HIS A 3 0.74 -0.06 13.79
N PHE A 4 -0.05 -0.24 12.72
CA PHE A 4 0.40 -0.15 11.33
C PHE A 4 -0.39 0.96 10.62
N LEU A 5 0.02 2.22 10.83
CA LEU A 5 -0.74 3.39 10.32
C LEU A 5 -0.14 3.96 9.04
N SER A 6 1.19 4.04 8.97
CA SER A 6 1.94 4.39 7.77
C SER A 6 3.33 3.73 7.81
N LEU A 7 3.96 3.57 6.64
CA LEU A 7 5.35 3.09 6.56
C LEU A 7 6.35 4.05 7.22
N LYS A 8 5.96 5.32 7.44
CA LYS A 8 6.76 6.31 8.19
C LYS A 8 7.07 5.83 9.62
N ASP A 9 6.14 5.07 10.23
CA ASP A 9 6.17 4.64 11.63
C ASP A 9 6.97 3.34 11.87
N LEU A 10 7.49 2.74 10.80
CA LEU A 10 8.25 1.49 10.84
C LEU A 10 9.73 1.73 10.57
N SER A 11 10.62 0.89 11.06
CA SER A 11 12.02 0.85 10.62
C SER A 11 12.17 0.05 9.32
N LYS A 12 13.33 0.17 8.64
CA LYS A 12 13.71 -0.69 7.49
C LYS A 12 13.53 -2.18 7.85
N ASP A 13 14.05 -2.58 9.02
CA ASP A 13 14.00 -3.97 9.48
C ASP A 13 12.58 -4.46 9.75
N GLU A 14 11.72 -3.61 10.30
CA GLU A 14 10.30 -3.95 10.51
C GLU A 14 9.57 -4.13 9.17
N ILE A 15 9.79 -3.25 8.19
CA ILE A 15 9.21 -3.39 6.84
C ILE A 15 9.68 -4.71 6.20
N LEU A 16 10.98 -4.97 6.20
CA LEU A 16 11.53 -6.21 5.64
C LEU A 16 11.07 -7.46 6.40
N ARG A 17 10.88 -7.37 7.72
CA ARG A 17 10.33 -8.48 8.51
C ARG A 17 8.89 -8.78 8.14
N ILE A 18 8.04 -7.77 7.97
CA ILE A 18 6.65 -7.95 7.49
C ILE A 18 6.66 -8.66 6.13
N VAL A 19 7.47 -8.17 5.19
CA VAL A 19 7.61 -8.73 3.85
C VAL A 19 8.08 -10.20 3.90
N ASN A 20 9.09 -10.51 4.71
CA ASN A 20 9.61 -11.87 4.85
C ASN A 20 8.55 -12.83 5.44
N ILE A 21 7.78 -12.38 6.44
CA ILE A 21 6.66 -13.15 6.98
C ILE A 21 5.62 -13.41 5.89
N SER A 22 5.24 -12.37 5.12
CA SER A 22 4.29 -12.48 4.02
C SER A 22 4.72 -13.48 2.96
N VAL A 23 5.97 -13.41 2.50
CA VAL A 23 6.54 -14.34 1.50
C VAL A 23 6.52 -15.77 2.03
N LYS A 24 6.97 -16.01 3.26
CA LYS A 24 6.95 -17.34 3.87
C LYS A 24 5.53 -17.91 3.99
N ILE A 25 4.54 -17.07 4.32
CA ILE A 25 3.13 -17.49 4.36
C ILE A 25 2.62 -17.80 2.94
N LYS A 26 3.02 -17.03 1.92
CA LYS A 26 2.68 -17.31 0.52
C LYS A 26 3.25 -18.64 0.05
N GLU A 27 4.55 -18.87 0.26
CA GLU A 27 5.22 -20.13 -0.10
C GLU A 27 4.53 -21.34 0.54
N ASN A 28 4.21 -21.26 1.85
CA ASN A 28 3.49 -22.34 2.52
C ASN A 28 2.11 -22.59 1.90
N ARG A 29 1.37 -21.52 1.57
CA ARG A 29 0.07 -21.65 0.91
C ARG A 29 0.19 -22.36 -0.44
N LEU A 30 1.11 -21.90 -1.30
CA LEU A 30 1.26 -22.43 -2.66
C LEU A 30 1.71 -23.89 -2.67
N ASN A 31 2.54 -24.28 -1.70
CA ASN A 31 3.01 -25.66 -1.56
C ASN A 31 2.00 -26.59 -0.87
N GLY A 32 0.80 -26.10 -0.51
CA GLY A 32 -0.20 -26.87 0.23
C GLY A 32 0.22 -27.18 1.69
N ASN A 33 1.23 -26.49 2.21
CA ASN A 33 1.68 -26.64 3.59
C ASN A 33 0.68 -25.97 4.54
N LYS A 34 0.60 -26.51 5.76
CA LYS A 34 -0.22 -25.91 6.82
C LYS A 34 0.30 -24.52 7.16
N ILE A 35 -0.55 -23.51 7.00
CA ILE A 35 -0.29 -22.16 7.49
C ILE A 35 -0.35 -22.20 9.02
N GLN A 36 0.67 -21.64 9.68
CA GLN A 36 0.68 -21.52 11.13
C GLN A 36 -0.42 -20.55 11.57
N PRO A 37 -1.25 -20.91 12.57
CA PRO A 37 -2.40 -20.11 12.94
C PRO A 37 -1.98 -18.95 13.86
N TYR A 38 -1.25 -17.98 13.31
CA TYR A 38 -0.73 -16.82 14.07
C TYR A 38 -1.83 -15.92 14.65
N PHE A 39 -3.07 -16.05 14.18
CA PHE A 39 -4.24 -15.30 14.65
C PHE A 39 -5.35 -16.23 15.16
N LYS A 40 -4.96 -17.37 15.75
CA LYS A 40 -5.90 -18.41 16.21
C LYS A 40 -6.90 -17.87 17.23
N ASP A 41 -8.18 -18.16 17.01
CA ASP A 41 -9.29 -17.84 17.91
C ASP A 41 -9.42 -16.33 18.22
N LYS A 42 -8.88 -15.47 17.34
CA LYS A 42 -8.90 -14.00 17.46
C LYS A 42 -9.81 -13.34 16.44
N THR A 43 -10.17 -12.09 16.73
CA THR A 43 -11.12 -11.32 15.94
C THR A 43 -10.51 -10.04 15.37
N LEU A 44 -10.72 -9.82 14.06
CA LEU A 44 -10.35 -8.60 13.34
C LEU A 44 -11.61 -7.78 13.03
N ALA A 45 -11.79 -6.64 13.70
CA ALA A 45 -12.85 -5.69 13.35
C ALA A 45 -12.40 -4.83 12.16
N MET A 46 -13.19 -4.79 11.08
CA MET A 46 -12.85 -4.04 9.87
C MET A 46 -13.86 -2.93 9.61
N ILE A 47 -13.44 -1.69 9.85
CA ILE A 47 -14.24 -0.49 9.69
C ILE A 47 -14.03 0.10 8.29
N PHE A 48 -15.10 0.24 7.51
CA PHE A 48 -15.06 0.78 6.15
C PHE A 48 -15.95 2.02 5.99
N GLU A 49 -15.34 3.20 5.87
CA GLU A 49 -16.01 4.41 5.34
C GLU A 49 -15.96 4.47 3.81
N LYS A 50 -14.90 3.91 3.19
CA LYS A 50 -14.77 3.78 1.73
C LYS A 50 -14.87 2.30 1.34
N SER A 51 -15.87 1.92 0.56
CA SER A 51 -16.05 0.53 0.12
C SER A 51 -14.83 -0.02 -0.64
N SER A 52 -14.56 -1.32 -0.52
CA SER A 52 -13.47 -1.99 -1.23
C SER A 52 -13.63 -3.51 -1.27
N THR A 53 -13.75 -4.08 -2.45
CA THR A 53 -13.80 -5.53 -2.63
C THR A 53 -12.45 -6.20 -2.33
N ARG A 54 -11.36 -5.69 -2.93
CA ARG A 54 -10.02 -6.30 -2.81
C ARG A 54 -9.49 -6.27 -1.38
N THR A 55 -9.61 -5.13 -0.70
CA THR A 55 -9.14 -4.98 0.70
C THR A 55 -9.96 -5.85 1.64
N ARG A 56 -11.29 -5.90 1.46
CA ARG A 56 -12.17 -6.74 2.27
C ARG A 56 -11.82 -8.22 2.10
N ILE A 57 -11.81 -8.72 0.86
CA ILE A 57 -11.53 -10.15 0.58
C ILE A 57 -10.17 -10.56 1.14
N SER A 58 -9.13 -9.75 0.93
CA SER A 58 -7.77 -10.08 1.39
C SER A 58 -7.62 -10.10 2.91
N PHE A 59 -8.27 -9.18 3.65
CA PHE A 59 -8.26 -9.23 5.12
C PHE A 59 -9.14 -10.37 5.68
N GLU A 60 -10.33 -10.61 5.13
CA GLU A 60 -11.23 -11.69 5.59
C GLU A 60 -10.59 -13.06 5.40
N ILE A 61 -10.13 -13.36 4.18
CA ILE A 61 -9.44 -14.62 3.88
C ILE A 61 -8.13 -14.71 4.67
N GLY A 62 -7.40 -13.60 4.79
CA GLY A 62 -6.15 -13.55 5.54
C GLY A 62 -6.32 -13.92 7.01
N ALA A 63 -7.30 -13.32 7.70
CA ALA A 63 -7.60 -13.62 9.09
C ALA A 63 -8.06 -15.08 9.26
N TYR A 64 -8.93 -15.57 8.36
CA TYR A 64 -9.39 -16.96 8.37
C TYR A 64 -8.26 -17.97 8.23
N GLU A 65 -7.34 -17.75 7.27
CA GLU A 65 -6.19 -18.62 7.05
C GLU A 65 -5.18 -18.62 8.20
N LEU A 66 -5.14 -17.53 8.95
CA LEU A 66 -4.34 -17.42 10.18
C LEU A 66 -5.07 -17.98 11.41
N GLY A 67 -6.26 -18.56 11.25
CA GLY A 67 -7.03 -19.24 12.30
C GLY A 67 -7.97 -18.33 13.11
N GLY A 68 -8.20 -17.10 12.65
CA GLY A 68 -9.13 -16.16 13.29
C GLY A 68 -10.36 -15.87 12.44
N MET A 69 -11.08 -14.81 12.80
CA MET A 69 -12.26 -14.35 12.09
C MET A 69 -12.20 -12.84 11.88
N ALA A 70 -12.73 -12.35 10.76
CA ALA A 70 -12.89 -10.93 10.51
C ALA A 70 -14.36 -10.53 10.49
N LEU A 71 -14.68 -9.36 11.05
CA LEU A 71 -16.00 -8.77 11.08
C LEU A 71 -16.01 -7.52 10.19
N PHE A 72 -16.87 -7.52 9.18
CA PHE A 72 -17.05 -6.37 8.30
C PHE A 72 -18.06 -5.40 8.91
N LEU A 73 -17.62 -4.14 9.08
CA LEU A 73 -18.41 -3.05 9.66
C LEU A 73 -18.46 -1.90 8.64
N SER A 74 -19.56 -1.78 7.89
CA SER A 74 -19.71 -0.67 6.94
C SER A 74 -20.17 0.62 7.63
N ASN A 75 -19.85 1.76 7.04
CA ASN A 75 -20.29 3.09 7.52
C ASN A 75 -21.81 3.20 7.74
N LYS A 76 -22.61 2.48 6.94
CA LYS A 76 -24.07 2.46 7.06
C LYS A 76 -24.55 1.69 8.30
N GLU A 77 -23.73 0.78 8.80
CA GLU A 77 -24.05 -0.17 9.87
C GLU A 77 -23.49 0.26 11.24
N ILE A 78 -22.51 1.18 11.29
CA ILE A 78 -21.87 1.62 12.54
C ILE A 78 -22.30 3.01 13.00
N GLN A 79 -22.27 3.22 14.32
CA GLN A 79 -22.66 4.46 14.99
C GLN A 79 -21.69 5.63 14.74
N LEU A 80 -20.46 5.34 14.28
CA LEU A 80 -19.52 6.34 13.75
C LEU A 80 -20.18 7.22 12.67
N GLY A 81 -21.00 6.63 11.80
CA GLY A 81 -21.76 7.38 10.79
C GLY A 81 -22.97 8.14 11.33
N ARG A 82 -23.30 7.98 12.62
CA ARG A 82 -24.47 8.57 13.31
C ARG A 82 -24.09 9.55 14.42
N GLY A 83 -22.80 9.87 14.57
CA GLY A 83 -22.30 10.93 15.46
C GLY A 83 -21.62 10.46 16.76
N GLU A 84 -21.35 9.16 16.94
CA GLU A 84 -20.50 8.71 18.05
C GLU A 84 -19.05 9.22 17.86
N SER A 85 -18.39 9.60 18.95
CA SER A 85 -17.00 10.07 18.89
C SER A 85 -16.03 8.94 18.54
N ILE A 86 -14.99 9.23 17.76
CA ILE A 86 -13.95 8.25 17.39
C ILE A 86 -13.32 7.63 18.63
N LYS A 87 -13.07 8.44 19.65
CA LYS A 87 -12.56 8.03 20.95
C LYS A 87 -13.41 6.98 21.66
N ASP A 88 -14.73 7.15 21.66
CA ASP A 88 -15.63 6.20 22.34
C ASP A 88 -15.80 4.93 21.51
N THR A 89 -15.98 5.07 20.20
CA THR A 89 -16.02 3.92 19.30
C THR A 89 -14.74 3.09 19.36
N ALA A 90 -13.57 3.73 19.45
CA ALA A 90 -12.28 3.05 19.61
C ALA A 90 -12.25 2.16 20.85
N ARG A 91 -12.65 2.69 22.01
CA ARG A 91 -12.67 1.96 23.29
C ARG A 91 -13.68 0.82 23.28
N VAL A 92 -14.85 1.03 22.68
CA VAL A 92 -15.90 0.01 22.59
C VAL A 92 -15.40 -1.14 21.71
N ILE A 93 -14.97 -0.85 20.48
CA ILE A 93 -14.54 -1.88 19.53
C ILE A 93 -13.28 -2.61 20.04
N SER A 94 -12.29 -1.88 20.55
CA SER A 94 -11.04 -2.49 21.03
C SER A 94 -11.20 -3.30 22.32
N SER A 95 -12.31 -3.15 23.04
CA SER A 95 -12.63 -4.01 24.20
C SER A 95 -13.24 -5.35 23.78
N MET A 96 -13.75 -5.47 22.55
CA MET A 96 -14.41 -6.67 22.04
C MET A 96 -13.60 -7.41 20.96
N ALA A 97 -12.83 -6.67 20.15
CA ALA A 97 -12.00 -7.23 19.09
C ALA A 97 -10.53 -7.37 19.52
N ASP A 98 -9.74 -8.16 18.79
CA ASP A 98 -8.30 -8.33 19.05
C ASP A 98 -7.41 -7.45 18.18
N MET A 99 -7.94 -7.03 17.02
CA MET A 99 -7.26 -6.14 16.10
C MET A 99 -8.30 -5.34 15.32
N ILE A 100 -7.94 -4.13 14.89
CA ILE A 100 -8.82 -3.25 14.11
C ILE A 100 -8.14 -2.87 12.82
N MET A 101 -8.84 -2.99 11.70
CA MET A 101 -8.44 -2.38 10.43
C MET A 101 -9.43 -1.29 10.06
N ILE A 102 -8.93 -0.12 9.71
CA ILE A 102 -9.74 1.05 9.37
C ILE A 102 -9.40 1.49 7.95
N ARG A 103 -10.44 1.62 7.12
CA ARG A 103 -10.37 2.26 5.82
C ARG A 103 -11.29 3.48 5.83
N THR A 104 -10.69 4.66 5.84
CA THR A 104 -11.38 5.94 6.01
C THR A 104 -10.90 7.00 5.01
N PHE A 105 -11.43 8.21 5.12
CA PHE A 105 -10.98 9.37 4.36
C PHE A 105 -9.75 10.00 5.03
N GLU A 106 -9.92 10.64 6.18
CA GLU A 106 -8.84 11.40 6.83
C GLU A 106 -7.94 10.50 7.67
N HIS A 107 -6.62 10.61 7.49
CA HIS A 107 -5.65 9.88 8.30
C HIS A 107 -5.72 10.22 9.79
N SER A 108 -6.06 11.47 10.13
CA SER A 108 -6.25 11.94 11.51
C SER A 108 -7.24 11.09 12.31
N LYS A 109 -8.30 10.57 11.67
CA LYS A 109 -9.27 9.67 12.30
C LYS A 109 -8.63 8.36 12.74
N ILE A 110 -7.72 7.81 11.93
CA ILE A 110 -6.98 6.59 12.25
C ILE A 110 -6.01 6.87 13.40
N GLU A 111 -5.31 8.00 13.36
CA GLU A 111 -4.40 8.43 14.43
C GLU A 111 -5.18 8.59 15.75
N GLU A 112 -6.31 9.30 15.75
CA GLU A 112 -7.18 9.45 16.94
C GLU A 112 -7.69 8.09 17.45
N PHE A 113 -8.19 7.22 16.56
CA PHE A 113 -8.65 5.88 16.94
C PHE A 113 -7.54 5.08 17.61
N SER A 114 -6.30 5.15 17.08
CA SER A 114 -5.15 4.43 17.63
C SER A 114 -4.77 4.89 19.04
N LEU A 115 -4.97 6.17 19.38
CA LEU A 115 -4.68 6.72 20.70
C LEU A 115 -5.60 6.17 21.80
N PHE A 116 -6.84 5.82 21.44
CA PHE A 116 -7.85 5.35 22.37
C PHE A 116 -8.13 3.85 22.28
N SER A 117 -7.57 3.17 21.27
CA SER A 117 -7.68 1.72 21.11
C SER A 117 -6.74 0.97 22.06
N SER A 118 -7.30 0.02 22.79
CA SER A 118 -6.54 -0.96 23.58
C SER A 118 -5.99 -2.12 22.75
N LYS A 119 -6.10 -2.07 21.42
CA LYS A 119 -5.71 -3.12 20.47
C LYS A 119 -5.02 -2.54 19.23
N PRO A 120 -4.19 -3.33 18.51
CA PRO A 120 -3.49 -2.84 17.32
C PRO A 120 -4.45 -2.35 16.24
N VAL A 121 -4.05 -1.28 15.55
CA VAL A 121 -4.84 -0.62 14.49
C VAL A 121 -4.04 -0.68 13.20
N ILE A 122 -4.71 -1.05 12.11
CA ILE A 122 -4.16 -1.11 10.75
C ILE A 122 -4.87 -0.08 9.89
N ASN A 123 -4.11 0.78 9.22
CA ASN A 123 -4.61 1.63 8.14
C ASN A 123 -4.77 0.81 6.86
N GLY A 124 -6.01 0.43 6.55
CA GLY A 124 -6.34 -0.26 5.30
C GLY A 124 -6.41 0.66 4.08
N LEU A 125 -6.64 1.96 4.28
CA LEU A 125 -6.47 3.08 3.33
C LEU A 125 -6.98 4.38 3.99
N SER A 126 -6.27 5.48 3.73
CA SER A 126 -6.65 6.88 4.00
C SER A 126 -6.36 7.74 2.76
N ASN A 127 -6.76 9.00 2.75
CA ASN A 127 -6.48 9.96 1.68
C ASN A 127 -4.98 10.31 1.60
N GLU A 128 -4.25 10.15 2.70
CA GLU A 128 -2.83 10.45 2.79
C GLU A 128 -1.96 9.22 2.56
N TYR A 129 -2.37 8.04 3.01
CA TYR A 129 -1.56 6.81 2.94
C TYR A 129 -2.36 5.54 2.63
N HIS A 130 -1.72 4.61 1.94
CA HIS A 130 -2.16 3.24 1.69
C HIS A 130 -1.02 2.24 1.96
N PRO A 131 -0.53 2.12 3.21
CA PRO A 131 0.71 1.41 3.51
C PRO A 131 0.62 -0.10 3.24
N THR A 132 -0.56 -0.71 3.33
CA THR A 132 -0.73 -2.15 3.11
C THR A 132 -0.54 -2.54 1.64
N GLN A 133 -0.88 -1.65 0.70
CA GLN A 133 -0.66 -1.86 -0.73
C GLN A 133 0.84 -1.92 -1.03
N LEU A 134 1.63 -1.01 -0.46
CA LEU A 134 3.07 -0.94 -0.73
C LEU A 134 3.85 -2.16 -0.21
N ILE A 135 3.33 -2.86 0.81
CA ILE A 135 3.87 -4.17 1.21
C ILE A 135 3.62 -5.21 0.11
N ALA A 136 2.42 -5.25 -0.49
CA ALA A 136 2.10 -6.13 -1.60
C ALA A 136 2.91 -5.79 -2.86
N ASP A 137 3.07 -4.50 -3.16
CA ASP A 137 3.88 -4.01 -4.29
C ASP A 137 5.32 -4.48 -4.14
N TYR A 138 5.91 -4.31 -2.95
CA TYR A 138 7.28 -4.71 -2.69
C TYR A 138 7.48 -6.23 -2.71
N ILE A 139 6.51 -7.03 -2.22
CA ILE A 139 6.53 -8.50 -2.40
C ILE A 139 6.58 -8.84 -3.89
N THR A 140 5.76 -8.17 -4.70
CA THR A 140 5.69 -8.39 -6.15
C THR A 140 7.00 -8.01 -6.84
N MET A 141 7.64 -6.91 -6.42
CA MET A 141 8.97 -6.51 -6.90
C MET A 141 10.01 -7.59 -6.60
N LEU A 142 10.02 -8.13 -5.37
CA LEU A 142 10.96 -9.18 -4.97
C LEU A 142 10.79 -10.46 -5.80
N GLU A 143 9.55 -10.84 -6.10
CA GLU A 143 9.24 -11.97 -6.97
C GLU A 143 9.74 -11.77 -8.41
N CYS A 144 9.89 -10.52 -8.83
CA CYS A 144 10.47 -10.14 -10.12
C CYS A 144 12.00 -9.92 -10.05
N GLY A 145 12.64 -10.26 -8.93
CA GLY A 145 14.08 -10.07 -8.75
C GLY A 145 14.50 -8.62 -8.54
N ILE A 146 13.60 -7.76 -8.07
CA ILE A 146 13.84 -6.34 -7.81
C ILE A 146 13.67 -6.06 -6.33
N GLY A 147 14.69 -5.51 -5.67
CA GLY A 147 14.58 -5.21 -4.25
C GLY A 147 15.88 -4.71 -3.64
N VAL A 148 15.79 -4.30 -2.37
CA VAL A 148 16.96 -3.97 -1.56
C VAL A 148 17.38 -5.21 -0.76
N SER A 149 18.66 -5.54 -0.82
CA SER A 149 19.27 -6.61 -0.02
C SER A 149 20.65 -6.16 0.42
N ASP A 150 20.94 -6.34 1.71
CA ASP A 150 22.29 -6.16 2.27
C ASP A 150 23.14 -7.43 2.07
N LYS A 151 22.56 -8.50 1.51
CA LYS A 151 23.24 -9.76 1.16
C LYS A 151 23.53 -9.79 -0.34
N GLU A 152 24.81 -9.70 -0.69
CA GLU A 152 25.30 -9.83 -2.08
C GLU A 152 24.88 -11.15 -2.76
N SER A 153 24.57 -12.19 -1.98
CA SER A 153 24.14 -13.50 -2.48
C SER A 153 22.77 -13.48 -3.17
N LEU A 154 21.93 -12.47 -2.91
CA LEU A 154 20.66 -12.30 -3.59
C LEU A 154 20.91 -11.41 -4.80
N ASN A 155 20.94 -12.02 -6.00
CA ASN A 155 21.15 -11.33 -7.27
C ASN A 155 19.92 -10.48 -7.66
N LEU A 156 19.60 -9.47 -6.86
CA LEU A 156 18.48 -8.56 -7.05
C LEU A 156 18.94 -7.31 -7.79
N LYS A 157 18.14 -6.87 -8.77
CA LYS A 157 18.30 -5.53 -9.35
C LYS A 157 17.88 -4.49 -8.31
N LYS A 158 18.71 -3.47 -8.08
CA LYS A 158 18.35 -2.34 -7.21
C LYS A 158 17.12 -1.63 -7.80
N PRO A 159 16.09 -1.29 -6.99
CA PRO A 159 14.89 -0.66 -7.53
C PRO A 159 15.18 0.75 -8.04
N ILE A 160 14.70 1.02 -9.25
CA ILE A 160 14.48 2.35 -9.82
C ILE A 160 13.00 2.39 -10.17
N VAL A 161 12.22 2.94 -9.26
CA VAL A 161 10.76 2.97 -9.34
C VAL A 161 10.32 4.30 -9.93
N CYS A 162 9.45 4.24 -10.93
CA CYS A 162 8.78 5.39 -11.52
C CYS A 162 7.29 5.30 -11.20
N TYR A 163 6.76 6.29 -10.47
CA TYR A 163 5.33 6.49 -10.29
C TYR A 163 4.87 7.64 -11.20
N ILE A 164 3.85 7.40 -12.00
CA ILE A 164 3.28 8.36 -12.94
C ILE A 164 1.81 8.57 -12.56
N GLY A 165 1.36 9.81 -12.36
CA GLY A 165 -0.05 10.07 -12.07
C GLY A 165 -0.26 11.17 -11.03
N ASP A 166 -1.21 10.95 -10.13
CA ASP A 166 -1.64 11.95 -9.13
C ASP A 166 -0.76 11.88 -7.87
N GLY A 167 -0.48 13.01 -7.24
CA GLY A 167 0.23 13.13 -5.95
C GLY A 167 -0.60 12.64 -4.75
N ASN A 168 -1.28 11.50 -4.90
CA ASN A 168 -2.26 10.95 -3.97
C ASN A 168 -1.62 10.07 -2.89
N ASN A 169 -2.45 9.33 -2.14
CA ASN A 169 -2.01 8.40 -1.11
C ASN A 169 -1.03 7.32 -1.60
N MET A 170 -1.11 6.87 -2.86
CA MET A 170 -0.17 5.92 -3.44
C MET A 170 1.19 6.58 -3.64
N ALA A 171 1.24 7.76 -4.25
CA ALA A 171 2.49 8.54 -4.39
C ALA A 171 3.15 8.81 -3.03
N HIS A 172 2.36 9.21 -2.02
CA HIS A 172 2.83 9.40 -0.64
C HIS A 172 3.35 8.11 0.01
N SER A 173 2.70 6.99 -0.25
CA SER A 173 3.12 5.70 0.32
C SER A 173 4.39 5.17 -0.36
N TRP A 174 4.55 5.40 -1.67
CA TRP A 174 5.79 5.17 -2.40
C TRP A 174 6.94 6.01 -1.84
N LEU A 175 6.70 7.31 -1.56
CA LEU A 175 7.69 8.18 -0.90
C LEU A 175 8.17 7.57 0.41
N MET A 176 7.25 7.11 1.26
CA MET A 176 7.63 6.50 2.53
C MET A 176 8.37 5.18 2.31
N LEU A 177 7.93 4.31 1.41
CA LEU A 177 8.61 3.03 1.16
C LEU A 177 10.05 3.25 0.65
N SER A 178 10.21 4.10 -0.36
CA SER A 178 11.53 4.38 -0.97
C SER A 178 12.48 5.01 0.03
N ALA A 179 12.00 6.01 0.78
CA ALA A 179 12.80 6.72 1.75
C ALA A 179 13.24 5.83 2.92
N LYS A 180 12.46 4.79 3.27
CA LYS A 180 12.81 3.88 4.37
C LYS A 180 13.68 2.71 3.91
N LEU A 181 13.51 2.25 2.68
CA LEU A 181 14.29 1.14 2.13
C LEU A 181 15.57 1.56 1.39
N GLY A 182 15.71 2.82 0.99
CA GLY A 182 16.95 3.35 0.38
C GLY A 182 17.06 3.14 -1.13
N PHE A 183 15.95 3.04 -1.86
CA PHE A 183 15.95 2.88 -3.32
C PHE A 183 15.58 4.18 -4.06
N GLU A 184 15.76 4.19 -5.38
CA GLU A 184 15.45 5.35 -6.20
C GLU A 184 13.96 5.40 -6.56
N LEU A 185 13.32 6.53 -6.26
CA LEU A 185 11.93 6.80 -6.62
C LEU A 185 11.84 8.09 -7.45
N ARG A 186 11.12 7.99 -8.55
CA ARG A 186 10.82 9.11 -9.44
C ARG A 186 9.31 9.26 -9.53
N ILE A 187 8.81 10.45 -9.23
CA ILE A 187 7.38 10.75 -9.28
C ILE A 187 7.14 11.78 -10.38
N ALA A 188 6.39 11.40 -11.40
CA ALA A 188 5.89 12.28 -12.43
C ALA A 188 4.42 12.64 -12.15
N THR A 189 4.16 13.92 -11.88
CA THR A 189 2.80 14.45 -11.65
C THR A 189 2.52 15.62 -12.59
N PRO A 190 1.28 15.83 -13.06
CA PRO A 190 0.92 17.07 -13.74
C PRO A 190 1.10 18.27 -12.80
N LYS A 191 1.35 19.45 -13.36
CA LYS A 191 1.49 20.68 -12.57
C LYS A 191 0.21 20.95 -11.76
N GLY A 192 0.35 21.20 -10.46
CA GLY A 192 -0.76 21.40 -9.54
C GLY A 192 -1.32 20.12 -8.91
N PHE A 193 -0.77 18.95 -9.27
CA PHE A 193 -1.11 17.64 -8.70
C PHE A 193 0.09 17.00 -8.00
N GLU A 194 1.04 17.83 -7.55
CA GLU A 194 2.22 17.36 -6.83
C GLU A 194 1.84 16.73 -5.48
N VAL A 195 2.71 15.84 -5.00
CA VAL A 195 2.64 15.29 -3.65
C VAL A 195 2.60 16.41 -2.60
N ASN A 196 1.94 16.13 -1.47
CA ASN A 196 1.94 17.02 -0.32
C ASN A 196 3.39 17.32 0.11
N ARG A 197 3.68 18.62 0.27
CA ARG A 197 5.03 19.11 0.54
C ARG A 197 5.60 18.63 1.88
N ASP A 198 4.77 18.51 2.91
CA ASP A 198 5.21 18.06 4.23
C ASP A 198 5.56 16.56 4.21
N ILE A 199 4.79 15.76 3.48
CA ILE A 199 5.08 14.33 3.27
C ILE A 199 6.37 14.16 2.46
N LEU A 200 6.58 14.98 1.42
CA LEU A 200 7.82 14.98 0.65
C LEU A 200 9.02 15.37 1.50
N ASN A 201 8.93 16.44 2.29
CA ASN A 201 10.01 16.86 3.18
C ASN A 201 10.38 15.75 4.17
N LEU A 202 9.38 15.10 4.77
CA LEU A 202 9.60 13.96 5.66
C LEU A 202 10.30 12.80 4.94
N ALA A 203 9.90 12.49 3.71
CA ALA A 203 10.55 11.46 2.90
C ALA A 203 12.01 11.80 2.62
N LEU A 204 12.31 13.06 2.26
CA LEU A 204 13.67 13.54 2.02
C LEU A 204 14.53 13.48 3.28
N ASP A 205 13.94 13.73 4.46
CA ASP A 205 14.65 13.60 5.73
C ASP A 205 15.01 12.14 6.04
N PHE A 206 14.11 11.19 5.81
CA PHE A 206 14.42 9.77 5.91
C PHE A 206 15.47 9.32 4.87
N ALA A 207 15.40 9.87 3.65
CA ALA A 207 16.34 9.59 2.57
C ALA A 207 17.80 9.94 2.93
N LYS A 208 18.03 10.96 3.75
CA LYS A 208 19.38 11.32 4.25
C LYS A 208 20.05 10.15 4.99
N SER A 209 19.28 9.31 5.68
CA SER A 209 19.80 8.17 6.44
C SER A 209 19.84 6.88 5.62
N SER A 210 18.89 6.69 4.70
CA SER A 210 18.78 5.44 3.91
C SER A 210 19.54 5.47 2.60
N GLY A 211 19.95 6.65 2.12
CA GLY A 211 20.55 6.83 0.79
C GLY A 211 19.56 6.74 -0.36
N ALA A 212 18.26 6.85 -0.09
CA ALA A 212 17.24 6.92 -1.14
C ALA A 212 17.45 8.15 -2.04
N ILE A 213 17.17 7.99 -3.33
CA ILE A 213 17.21 9.08 -4.31
C ILE A 213 15.76 9.36 -4.71
N ILE A 214 15.25 10.56 -4.40
CA ILE A 214 13.86 10.93 -4.66
C ILE A 214 13.83 12.11 -5.62
N ASN A 215 13.24 11.91 -6.79
CA ASN A 215 13.12 12.93 -7.83
C ASN A 215 11.64 13.18 -8.14
N ILE A 216 11.23 14.45 -8.10
CA ILE A 216 9.89 14.88 -8.52
C ILE A 216 10.03 15.62 -9.85
N THR A 217 9.17 15.29 -10.81
CA THR A 217 9.15 15.90 -12.14
C THR A 217 7.71 16.08 -12.63
N ASN A 218 7.52 16.93 -13.63
CA ASN A 218 6.28 17.02 -14.39
C ASN A 218 6.37 16.37 -15.78
N ASN A 219 7.44 15.60 -16.04
CA ASN A 219 7.63 14.89 -17.30
C ASN A 219 7.68 13.37 -17.06
N PRO A 220 6.66 12.61 -17.50
CA PRO A 220 6.62 11.16 -17.30
C PRO A 220 7.70 10.41 -18.08
N LEU A 221 8.15 10.95 -19.23
CA LEU A 221 9.23 10.34 -20.02
C LEU A 221 10.56 10.36 -19.26
N ASP A 222 10.86 11.46 -18.58
CA ASP A 222 12.08 11.59 -17.77
C ASP A 222 12.06 10.65 -16.57
N ALA A 223 10.89 10.48 -15.93
CA ALA A 223 10.75 9.57 -14.79
C ALA A 223 10.91 8.10 -15.22
N ALA A 224 10.33 7.69 -16.35
CA ALA A 224 10.33 6.31 -16.82
C ALA A 224 11.69 5.81 -17.34
N LYS A 225 12.57 6.72 -17.81
CA LYS A 225 13.85 6.37 -18.44
C LYS A 225 14.73 5.48 -17.56
N ASN A 226 15.04 4.26 -18.00
CA ASN A 226 15.83 3.26 -17.27
C ASN A 226 15.21 2.81 -15.93
N ALA A 227 13.94 3.10 -15.65
CA ALA A 227 13.25 2.53 -14.50
C ALA A 227 13.08 1.01 -14.71
N ASN A 228 13.10 0.22 -13.63
CA ASN A 228 12.81 -1.21 -13.68
C ASN A 228 11.44 -1.56 -13.04
N VAL A 229 10.76 -0.57 -12.47
CA VAL A 229 9.37 -0.64 -12.05
C VAL A 229 8.68 0.63 -12.52
N ILE A 230 7.60 0.49 -13.30
CA ILE A 230 6.72 1.59 -13.68
C ILE A 230 5.36 1.32 -13.05
N THR A 231 4.82 2.31 -12.33
CA THR A 231 3.55 2.19 -11.62
C THR A 231 2.71 3.45 -11.78
N THR A 232 1.40 3.27 -11.75
CA THR A 232 0.41 4.35 -11.83
C THR A 232 -0.79 3.99 -10.97
N ASP A 233 -1.66 4.95 -10.76
CA ASP A 233 -2.96 4.79 -10.11
C ASP A 233 -3.98 5.67 -10.84
N THR A 234 -5.25 5.45 -10.53
CA THR A 234 -6.34 6.22 -11.12
C THR A 234 -6.14 7.71 -10.93
N TRP A 235 -6.32 8.47 -12.01
CA TRP A 235 -6.28 9.93 -11.95
C TRP A 235 -7.43 10.48 -11.11
N VAL A 236 -8.58 9.81 -11.04
CA VAL A 236 -9.75 10.28 -10.30
C VAL A 236 -9.99 9.36 -9.13
N SER A 237 -9.50 9.79 -7.97
CA SER A 237 -9.65 9.05 -6.71
C SER A 237 -11.11 8.94 -6.29
N MET A 238 -11.45 7.88 -5.55
CA MET A 238 -12.79 7.68 -4.99
C MET A 238 -13.22 8.88 -4.13
N GLY A 239 -14.36 9.51 -4.50
CA GLY A 239 -14.90 10.71 -3.85
C GLY A 239 -14.53 12.04 -4.53
N GLN A 240 -13.84 12.00 -5.67
CA GLN A 240 -13.49 13.18 -6.49
C GLN A 240 -14.16 13.14 -7.88
N GLU A 241 -15.38 12.61 -7.98
CA GLU A 241 -16.04 12.42 -9.27
C GLU A 241 -16.46 13.74 -9.95
N GLU A 242 -16.67 14.82 -9.18
CA GLU A 242 -16.92 16.17 -9.70
C GLU A 242 -15.63 16.76 -10.33
N GLY A 243 -15.74 17.26 -11.57
CA GLY A 243 -14.59 17.83 -12.29
C GLY A 243 -13.71 16.81 -13.02
N LYS A 244 -14.13 15.55 -13.12
CA LYS A 244 -13.41 14.46 -13.81
C LYS A 244 -12.91 14.84 -15.20
N GLU A 245 -13.74 15.47 -16.03
CA GLU A 245 -13.35 15.82 -17.41
C GLU A 245 -12.18 16.81 -17.46
N GLU A 246 -12.16 17.79 -16.57
CA GLU A 246 -11.07 18.77 -16.52
C GLU A 246 -9.79 18.13 -15.98
N LYS A 247 -9.91 17.29 -14.95
CA LYS A 247 -8.77 16.51 -14.43
C LYS A 247 -8.17 15.61 -15.51
N VAL A 248 -8.99 14.91 -16.28
CA VAL A 248 -8.52 14.08 -17.41
C VAL A 248 -7.72 14.88 -18.44
N LYS A 249 -8.13 16.12 -18.76
CA LYS A 249 -7.36 16.99 -19.67
C LYS A 249 -6.02 17.39 -19.08
N GLN A 250 -5.98 17.73 -17.79
CA GLN A 250 -4.75 18.12 -17.10
C GLN A 250 -3.74 16.97 -17.00
N PHE A 251 -4.23 15.72 -16.99
CA PHE A 251 -3.42 14.51 -16.98
C PHE A 251 -3.05 14.00 -18.39
N SER A 252 -3.40 14.75 -19.44
CA SER A 252 -2.98 14.43 -20.80
C SER A 252 -1.45 14.29 -20.88
N GLY A 253 -0.99 13.17 -21.44
CA GLY A 253 0.44 12.82 -21.51
C GLY A 253 0.96 12.00 -20.33
N PHE A 254 0.16 11.74 -19.29
CA PHE A 254 0.54 10.90 -18.14
C PHE A 254 -0.03 9.47 -18.20
N CYS A 255 -0.62 9.07 -19.33
CA CYS A 255 -1.08 7.70 -19.55
C CYS A 255 0.13 6.79 -19.71
N VAL A 256 0.17 5.68 -18.97
CA VAL A 256 1.19 4.65 -19.17
C VAL A 256 0.82 3.81 -20.38
N ASP A 257 1.53 4.05 -21.48
CA ASP A 257 1.44 3.31 -22.73
C ASP A 257 2.71 2.48 -23.02
N SER A 258 2.69 1.73 -24.12
CA SER A 258 3.85 0.98 -24.60
C SER A 258 5.08 1.87 -24.85
N GLY A 259 4.88 3.13 -25.22
CA GLY A 259 5.93 4.14 -25.36
C GLY A 259 6.64 4.41 -24.04
N ILE A 260 5.88 4.73 -22.98
CA ILE A 260 6.43 4.91 -21.62
C ILE A 260 7.11 3.63 -21.13
N MET A 261 6.48 2.47 -21.31
CA MET A 261 7.06 1.19 -20.90
C MET A 261 8.38 0.89 -21.62
N SER A 262 8.51 1.27 -22.90
CA SER A 262 9.74 1.07 -23.68
C SER A 262 10.95 1.90 -23.20
N LEU A 263 10.72 2.94 -22.40
CA LEU A 263 11.78 3.75 -21.81
C LEU A 263 12.45 3.07 -20.60
N GLY A 264 11.77 2.11 -19.97
CA GLY A 264 12.30 1.35 -18.84
C GLY A 264 13.34 0.29 -19.24
N ASP A 265 14.14 -0.17 -18.28
CA ASP A 265 15.02 -1.34 -18.46
C ASP A 265 14.28 -2.61 -18.07
N ASN A 266 13.63 -3.25 -19.06
CA ASN A 266 12.84 -4.47 -18.86
C ASN A 266 11.87 -4.33 -17.67
N ALA A 267 11.24 -3.16 -17.57
CA ALA A 267 10.47 -2.77 -16.41
C ALA A 267 9.23 -3.64 -16.23
N ILE A 268 8.91 -3.98 -14.99
CA ILE A 268 7.58 -4.49 -14.66
C ILE A 268 6.58 -3.34 -14.55
N PHE A 269 5.32 -3.63 -14.82
CA PHE A 269 4.22 -2.68 -14.62
C PHE A 269 3.35 -3.09 -13.41
N LEU A 270 3.11 -2.12 -12.51
CA LEU A 270 2.27 -2.27 -11.30
C LEU A 270 1.13 -1.25 -11.28
N HIS A 271 0.00 -1.65 -10.71
CA HIS A 271 -1.19 -0.83 -10.57
C HIS A 271 -2.10 -1.38 -9.45
N CYS A 272 -2.41 -0.55 -8.44
CA CYS A 272 -3.10 -1.00 -7.22
C CYS A 272 -4.57 -1.41 -7.37
N LEU A 273 -5.18 -1.02 -8.49
CA LEU A 273 -6.55 -1.34 -8.95
C LEU A 273 -7.68 -0.71 -8.10
N PRO A 274 -8.78 -0.29 -8.74
CA PRO A 274 -9.19 -0.58 -10.12
C PRO A 274 -8.46 0.32 -11.12
N ALA A 275 -8.23 -0.19 -12.33
CA ALA A 275 -7.70 0.59 -13.43
C ALA A 275 -8.83 0.99 -14.41
N TYR A 276 -8.79 2.22 -14.88
CA TYR A 276 -9.60 2.76 -15.98
C TYR A 276 -8.76 2.74 -17.25
N ARG A 277 -8.94 1.66 -18.01
CA ARG A 277 -8.23 1.46 -19.28
C ARG A 277 -8.53 2.60 -20.25
N GLY A 278 -7.49 3.13 -20.91
CA GLY A 278 -7.56 4.30 -21.78
C GLY A 278 -7.44 5.65 -21.06
N TYR A 279 -7.29 5.65 -19.73
CA TYR A 279 -6.99 6.85 -18.93
C TYR A 279 -5.57 6.75 -18.39
N GLU A 280 -5.36 6.31 -17.15
CA GLU A 280 -4.02 6.23 -16.55
C GLU A 280 -3.12 5.16 -17.17
N VAL A 281 -3.72 4.18 -17.86
CA VAL A 281 -3.01 3.09 -18.51
C VAL A 281 -3.82 2.58 -19.70
N VAL A 282 -3.16 2.21 -20.78
CA VAL A 282 -3.78 1.54 -21.92
C VAL A 282 -4.00 0.04 -21.66
N ASP A 283 -4.99 -0.54 -22.34
CA ASP A 283 -5.33 -1.97 -22.22
C ASP A 283 -4.11 -2.89 -22.48
N GLU A 284 -3.34 -2.59 -23.52
CA GLU A 284 -2.16 -3.37 -23.94
C GLU A 284 -1.10 -3.49 -22.83
N VAL A 285 -0.93 -2.46 -21.99
CA VAL A 285 0.06 -2.49 -20.90
C VAL A 285 -0.41 -3.42 -19.79
N ILE A 286 -1.70 -3.39 -19.43
CA ILE A 286 -2.26 -4.30 -18.42
C ILE A 286 -2.18 -5.77 -18.87
N GLU A 287 -2.43 -6.05 -20.15
CA GLU A 287 -2.40 -7.42 -20.70
C GLU A 287 -1.00 -7.88 -21.11
N SER A 288 0.01 -7.02 -21.02
CA SER A 288 1.39 -7.35 -21.41
C SER A 288 2.06 -8.33 -20.45
N SER A 289 3.12 -8.99 -20.92
CA SER A 289 3.97 -9.84 -20.08
C SER A 289 4.73 -9.08 -18.97
N SER A 290 4.93 -7.77 -19.15
CA SER A 290 5.53 -6.87 -18.16
C SER A 290 4.58 -6.58 -17.00
N SER A 291 3.26 -6.69 -17.23
CA SER A 291 2.25 -6.47 -16.20
C SER A 291 2.33 -7.51 -15.10
N LYS A 292 2.26 -7.04 -13.85
CA LYS A 292 2.15 -7.87 -12.65
C LYS A 292 0.92 -7.53 -11.82
N VAL A 293 -0.02 -6.75 -12.36
CA VAL A 293 -1.17 -6.18 -11.61
C VAL A 293 -2.04 -7.23 -10.91
N PHE A 294 -2.19 -8.42 -11.51
CA PHE A 294 -2.98 -9.50 -10.89
C PHE A 294 -2.20 -10.28 -9.83
N ILE A 295 -0.88 -10.45 -10.02
CA ILE A 295 0.02 -11.02 -9.01
C ILE A 295 0.11 -10.07 -7.81
N GLU A 296 0.24 -8.77 -8.08
CA GLU A 296 0.18 -7.69 -7.09
C GLU A 296 -1.14 -7.71 -6.30
N ALA A 297 -2.26 -7.85 -7.00
CA ALA A 297 -3.58 -7.94 -6.37
C ALA A 297 -3.73 -9.18 -5.48
N GLU A 298 -3.18 -10.34 -5.86
CA GLU A 298 -3.12 -11.53 -4.99
C GLU A 298 -2.18 -11.29 -3.80
N ASN A 299 -1.03 -10.66 -4.03
CA ASN A 299 -0.03 -10.38 -3.00
C ASN A 299 -0.56 -9.50 -1.86
N ARG A 300 -1.65 -8.76 -2.05
CA ARG A 300 -2.42 -8.10 -0.98
C ARG A 300 -2.85 -9.06 0.13
N LEU A 301 -3.33 -10.26 -0.21
CA LEU A 301 -3.71 -11.29 0.77
C LEU A 301 -2.50 -11.67 1.65
N HIS A 302 -1.34 -11.84 1.03
CA HIS A 302 -0.12 -12.24 1.73
C HIS A 302 0.50 -11.10 2.53
N ALA A 303 0.48 -9.89 2.01
CA ALA A 303 0.84 -8.66 2.72
C ALA A 303 0.00 -8.52 4.00
N HIS A 304 -1.33 -8.63 3.89
CA HIS A 304 -2.22 -8.49 5.05
C HIS A 304 -1.98 -9.60 6.09
N LYS A 305 -1.77 -10.85 5.68
CA LYS A 305 -1.39 -11.93 6.60
C LYS A 305 -0.07 -11.64 7.34
N GLY A 306 0.92 -11.11 6.64
CA GLY A 306 2.19 -10.72 7.26
C GLY A 306 2.05 -9.56 8.23
N ILE A 307 1.23 -8.55 7.91
CA ILE A 307 0.95 -7.41 8.80
C ILE A 307 0.25 -7.88 10.08
N ILE A 308 -0.80 -8.71 9.96
CA ILE A 308 -1.51 -9.27 11.12
C ILE A 308 -0.52 -10.06 11.99
N THR A 309 0.24 -10.98 11.39
CA THR A 309 1.22 -11.81 12.10
C THR A 309 2.29 -10.97 12.79
N PHE A 310 2.82 -9.95 12.11
CA PHE A 310 3.80 -9.05 12.70
C PHE A 310 3.26 -8.32 13.92
N LEU A 311 2.06 -7.73 13.82
CA LEU A 311 1.44 -7.02 14.94
C LEU A 311 1.11 -7.95 16.11
N GLU A 312 0.71 -9.19 15.82
CA GLU A 312 0.52 -10.23 16.83
C GLU A 312 1.83 -10.52 17.57
N GLU A 313 2.93 -10.78 16.85
CA GLU A 313 4.23 -11.06 17.46
C GLU A 313 4.77 -9.89 18.28
N GLU A 314 4.59 -8.65 17.83
CA GLU A 314 5.11 -7.46 18.51
C GLU A 314 4.31 -7.08 19.76
N ASN A 315 3.00 -7.35 19.77
CA ASN A 315 2.14 -6.99 20.88
C ASN A 315 1.88 -8.15 21.86
N TRP A 316 2.19 -9.40 21.48
CA TRP A 316 2.17 -10.55 22.39
C TRP A 316 3.42 -10.63 23.29
N LYS A 317 4.54 -10.04 22.87
CA LYS A 317 5.81 -10.05 23.63
C LYS A 317 5.85 -9.03 24.80
N LYS A 318 4.73 -8.45 25.20
CA LYS A 318 4.58 -7.50 26.30
C LYS A 318 3.45 -7.94 27.23
#